data_AF-A0A2J6HDU7-F1
#
_entry.id   AF-A0A2J6HDU7-F1
#
_cell.length_a   1.000
_cell.length_b   1.000
_cell.length_c   1.000
_cell.angle_alpha   90.00
_cell.angle_beta   90.00
_cell.angle_gamma   90.00
#
_symmetry.space_group_name_H-M   'P 1'
#
loop_
_entity.id
_entity.type
_entity.pdbx_description
1 polymer ?
#
loop_
_entity_poly.entity_id
_entity_poly.type
_entity_poly.pdbx_seq_one_letter_code
_entity_poly.pdbx_strand_id
1 'polypeptide(L)'
;MIVVISSCKRDRGSDNYRSAIDNATAENMFNDVFKQASDGIIAAEDSTDGRAVNSMLSTCATITINPFDFVTFPKTITVDFGTTNCLGNDGRYRRGKVVMNTTGWYRDSGTVITVTPENYYVNDNFVQGTKTLTNNGHNTSGNLTYTLQVNGTVTTSEGIIYWNSTRQHEWIEGESTVLNPWDDVYLITGSADGTNVQGEDFDVVINTPLRVQVGCRWITAGSMTLTSGDFTISVDYGSGACDADAVVTINGNTYNIVMM
;
A
#
# COMPACT_ATOMS: atom_id res chain seq x y z
N MET A 1 -28.01 -23.94 50.60
CA MET A 1 -27.54 -22.79 49.82
C MET A 1 -26.46 -23.30 48.88
N ILE A 2 -26.82 -23.54 47.61
CA ILE A 2 -25.90 -24.10 46.61
C ILE A 2 -25.25 -22.90 45.91
N VAL A 3 -23.95 -22.74 46.11
CA VAL A 3 -23.13 -21.73 45.40
C VAL A 3 -22.54 -22.43 44.19
N VAL A 4 -23.07 -22.11 43.01
CA VAL A 4 -22.49 -22.54 41.73
C VAL A 4 -21.48 -21.47 41.32
N ILE A 5 -20.19 -21.80 41.41
CA ILE A 5 -19.11 -20.95 40.92
C ILE A 5 -18.95 -21.28 39.43
N SER A 6 -19.60 -20.50 38.57
CA SER A 6 -19.36 -20.50 37.13
C SER A 6 -18.03 -19.80 36.88
N SER A 7 -16.95 -20.58 36.76
CA SER A 7 -15.66 -20.11 36.26
C SER A 7 -15.77 -19.96 34.75
N CYS A 8 -16.02 -18.75 34.25
CA CYS A 8 -15.72 -18.41 32.85
C CYS A 8 -14.22 -18.61 32.62
N LYS A 9 -13.85 -19.73 32.01
CA LYS A 9 -12.57 -19.82 31.31
C LYS A 9 -12.61 -18.73 30.25
N ARG A 10 -11.77 -17.70 30.44
CA ARG A 10 -11.41 -16.79 29.35
C ARG A 10 -10.58 -17.66 28.41
N ASP A 11 -11.22 -18.22 27.38
CA ASP A 11 -10.49 -18.87 26.30
C ASP A 11 -9.54 -17.82 25.73
N ARG A 12 -8.25 -18.02 25.98
CA ARG A 12 -7.19 -17.42 25.17
C ARG A 12 -7.17 -18.20 23.86
N GLY A 13 -8.24 -18.09 23.07
CA GLY A 13 -8.11 -18.32 21.64
C GLY A 13 -7.12 -17.28 21.12
N SER A 14 -6.28 -17.63 20.16
CA SER A 14 -5.58 -16.62 19.38
C SER A 14 -6.60 -15.55 18.97
N ASP A 15 -6.21 -14.28 19.01
CA ASP A 15 -7.08 -13.23 18.49
C ASP A 15 -7.30 -13.57 17.01
N ASN A 16 -8.41 -14.24 16.68
CA ASN A 16 -8.57 -14.86 15.35
C ASN A 16 -8.46 -13.82 14.22
N TYR A 17 -8.66 -12.54 14.52
CA TYR A 17 -8.54 -11.41 13.61
C TYR A 17 -7.12 -10.79 13.56
N ARG A 18 -6.12 -11.37 14.24
CA ARG A 18 -4.75 -10.83 14.32
C ARG A 18 -4.11 -10.69 12.94
N SER A 19 -4.19 -11.75 12.14
CA SER A 19 -3.65 -11.75 10.78
C SER A 19 -4.28 -10.66 9.91
N ALA A 20 -5.56 -10.32 10.13
CA ALA A 20 -6.20 -9.22 9.41
C ALA A 20 -5.67 -7.84 9.82
N ILE A 21 -5.43 -7.62 11.12
CA ILE A 21 -4.81 -6.38 11.62
C ILE A 21 -3.38 -6.23 11.07
N ASP A 22 -2.58 -7.29 11.14
CA ASP A 22 -1.19 -7.27 10.71
C ASP A 22 -1.07 -7.12 9.19
N ASN A 23 -1.91 -7.82 8.43
CA ASN A 23 -2.01 -7.60 6.99
C ASN A 23 -2.39 -6.15 6.65
N ALA A 24 -3.42 -5.61 7.29
CA ALA A 24 -3.83 -4.22 7.06
C ALA A 24 -2.74 -3.22 7.44
N THR A 25 -1.97 -3.50 8.50
CA THR A 25 -0.82 -2.69 8.91
C THR A 25 0.28 -2.73 7.85
N ALA A 26 0.69 -3.92 7.42
CA ALA A 26 1.73 -4.09 6.40
C ALA A 26 1.34 -3.44 5.07
N GLU A 27 0.11 -3.67 4.59
CA GLU A 27 -0.45 -3.03 3.39
C GLU A 27 -0.39 -1.50 3.51
N ASN A 28 -0.84 -0.93 4.64
CA ASN A 28 -0.78 0.51 4.88
C ASN A 28 0.63 1.10 4.85
N MET A 29 1.63 0.36 5.35
CA MET A 29 3.03 0.79 5.36
C MET A 29 3.65 0.71 3.96
N PHE A 30 3.40 -0.36 3.20
CA PHE A 30 3.91 -0.46 1.83
C PHE A 30 3.16 0.42 0.83
N ASN A 31 1.91 0.79 1.10
CA ASN A 31 1.21 1.83 0.37
C ASN A 31 1.78 3.23 0.66
N ASP A 32 2.29 3.45 1.88
CA ASP A 32 3.06 4.66 2.19
C ASP A 32 4.34 4.75 1.36
N VAL A 33 5.12 3.66 1.33
CA VAL A 33 6.34 3.55 0.50
C VAL A 33 6.02 3.79 -0.97
N PHE A 34 4.95 3.18 -1.49
CA PHE A 34 4.49 3.40 -2.86
C PHE A 34 4.20 4.87 -3.13
N LYS A 35 3.41 5.53 -2.27
CA LYS A 35 3.04 6.94 -2.40
C LYS A 35 4.27 7.84 -2.40
N GLN A 36 5.20 7.66 -1.46
CA GLN A 36 6.41 8.48 -1.41
C GLN A 36 7.31 8.24 -2.63
N ALA A 37 7.38 7.01 -3.13
CA ALA A 37 8.13 6.69 -4.34
C ALA A 37 7.48 7.27 -5.61
N SER A 38 6.15 7.16 -5.78
CA SER A 38 5.46 7.74 -6.94
C SER A 38 5.58 9.27 -6.95
N ASP A 39 5.34 9.91 -5.81
CA ASP A 39 5.46 11.37 -5.68
C ASP A 39 6.90 11.84 -5.91
N GLY A 40 7.89 11.07 -5.42
CA GLY A 40 9.31 11.34 -5.63
C GLY A 40 9.73 11.20 -7.10
N ILE A 41 9.19 10.22 -7.83
CA ILE A 41 9.49 10.02 -9.26
C ILE A 41 8.86 11.14 -10.10
N ILE A 42 7.60 11.49 -9.85
CA ILE A 42 6.92 12.58 -10.55
C ILE A 42 7.66 13.90 -10.33
N ALA A 43 8.02 14.19 -9.08
CA ALA A 43 8.78 15.39 -8.76
C ALA A 43 10.17 15.40 -9.42
N ALA A 44 10.83 14.24 -9.55
CA ALA A 44 12.11 14.12 -10.23
C ALA A 44 11.99 14.33 -11.75
N GLU A 45 10.94 13.78 -12.37
CA GLU A 45 10.62 13.99 -13.78
C GLU A 45 10.40 15.48 -14.07
N ASP A 46 9.52 16.13 -13.30
CA ASP A 46 9.26 17.56 -13.45
C ASP A 46 10.52 18.42 -13.26
N SER A 47 11.32 18.10 -12.24
CA SER A 47 12.56 18.84 -11.92
C SER A 47 13.61 18.72 -13.03
N THR A 48 13.74 17.54 -13.62
CA THR A 48 14.74 17.28 -14.67
C THR A 48 14.28 17.75 -16.05
N ASP A 49 12.97 17.87 -16.29
CA ASP A 49 12.39 18.48 -17.51
C ASP A 49 12.23 20.00 -17.43
N GLY A 50 12.54 20.61 -16.27
CA GLY A 50 12.41 22.05 -16.05
C GLY A 50 10.97 22.55 -15.90
N ARG A 51 10.04 21.65 -15.55
CA ARG A 51 8.63 21.99 -15.24
C ARG A 51 8.49 22.50 -13.82
N ALA A 52 7.35 23.12 -13.53
CA ALA A 52 6.97 23.39 -12.15
C ALA A 52 6.75 22.06 -11.43
N VAL A 53 7.48 21.83 -10.34
CA VAL A 53 7.44 20.57 -9.59
C VAL A 53 6.08 20.40 -8.92
N ASN A 54 5.31 19.41 -9.37
CA ASN A 54 4.07 19.01 -8.71
C ASN A 54 4.36 17.90 -7.69
N SER A 55 4.91 18.28 -6.53
CA SER A 55 5.21 17.32 -5.46
C SER A 55 4.19 17.40 -4.33
N MET A 56 3.64 16.25 -3.96
CA MET A 56 2.82 16.07 -2.75
C MET A 56 3.65 15.69 -1.52
N LEU A 57 4.98 15.66 -1.64
CA LEU A 57 5.87 15.32 -0.54
C LEU A 57 5.80 16.38 0.57
N SER A 58 6.06 15.94 1.79
CA SER A 58 6.16 16.83 2.95
C SER A 58 7.29 17.85 2.77
N THR A 59 7.12 19.05 3.31
CA THR A 59 8.09 20.16 3.19
C THR A 59 9.47 19.88 3.79
N CYS A 60 9.58 18.89 4.68
CA CYS A 60 10.85 18.44 5.26
C CYS A 60 11.62 17.46 4.36
N ALA A 61 10.97 16.89 3.34
CA ALA A 61 11.53 15.82 2.54
C ALA A 61 12.45 16.43 1.50
N THR A 62 13.66 15.88 1.41
CA THR A 62 14.64 16.29 0.40
C THR A 62 14.69 15.25 -0.70
N ILE A 63 14.57 15.68 -1.95
CA ILE A 63 14.72 14.81 -3.11
C ILE A 63 16.14 14.94 -3.65
N THR A 64 16.81 13.82 -3.86
CA THR A 64 18.08 13.73 -4.59
C THR A 64 17.90 12.89 -5.83
N ILE A 65 18.45 13.30 -6.97
CA ILE A 65 18.32 12.62 -8.26
C ILE A 65 19.71 12.45 -8.85
N ASN A 66 20.05 11.23 -9.24
CA ASN A 66 21.33 10.90 -9.85
C ASN A 66 21.17 9.87 -10.97
N PRO A 67 21.58 10.16 -12.22
CA PRO A 67 22.06 11.46 -12.71
C PRO A 67 20.96 12.51 -12.85
N PHE A 68 21.31 13.79 -12.61
CA PHE A 68 20.40 14.94 -12.72
C PHE A 68 20.34 15.47 -14.16
N ASP A 69 19.60 14.74 -15.00
CA ASP A 69 19.25 15.11 -16.38
C ASP A 69 17.96 14.38 -16.77
N PHE A 70 17.30 14.73 -17.87
CA PHE A 70 16.01 14.13 -18.21
C PHE A 70 16.10 12.74 -18.85
N VAL A 71 17.21 12.41 -19.54
CA VAL A 71 17.24 11.32 -20.54
C VAL A 71 18.06 10.11 -20.14
N THR A 72 18.96 10.24 -19.17
CA THR A 72 19.92 9.19 -18.80
C THR A 72 19.32 8.26 -17.76
N PHE A 73 19.19 6.98 -18.12
CA PHE A 73 18.74 5.91 -17.23
C PHE A 73 19.78 4.78 -17.16
N PRO A 74 19.85 4.01 -16.06
CA PRO A 74 18.99 4.08 -14.87
C PRO A 74 19.24 5.32 -14.00
N LYS A 75 18.22 5.73 -13.24
CA LYS A 75 18.28 6.83 -12.26
C LYS A 75 18.07 6.31 -10.85
N THR A 76 18.88 6.81 -9.92
CA THR A 76 18.63 6.71 -8.49
C THR A 76 17.98 8.00 -8.01
N ILE A 77 16.75 7.88 -7.51
CA ILE A 77 15.99 8.97 -6.90
C ILE A 77 15.83 8.64 -5.42
N THR A 78 16.06 9.58 -4.53
CA THR A 78 15.96 9.38 -3.09
C THR A 78 15.08 10.44 -2.48
N VAL A 79 14.04 10.02 -1.76
CA VAL A 79 13.25 10.88 -0.88
C VAL A 79 13.76 10.68 0.54
N ASP A 80 14.38 11.71 1.12
CA ASP A 80 15.00 11.68 2.45
C ASP A 80 14.20 12.54 3.44
N PHE A 81 13.64 11.91 4.47
CA PHE A 81 12.92 12.57 5.57
C PHE A 81 13.84 12.91 6.76
N GLY A 82 15.13 12.59 6.66
CA GLY A 82 16.09 12.77 7.74
C GLY A 82 15.91 11.77 8.89
N THR A 83 16.59 12.02 10.00
CA THR A 83 16.59 11.12 11.17
C THR A 83 15.53 11.46 12.21
N THR A 84 14.84 12.59 12.06
CA THR A 84 13.82 13.09 12.99
C THR A 84 12.44 12.97 12.36
N ASN A 85 11.41 12.73 13.19
CA ASN A 85 10.04 12.62 12.70
C ASN A 85 9.61 13.89 11.95
N CYS A 86 9.24 13.69 10.69
CA CYS A 86 8.62 14.69 9.86
C CYS A 86 7.12 14.42 9.72
N LEU A 87 6.31 15.42 10.07
CA LEU A 87 4.87 15.38 9.88
C LEU A 87 4.52 15.67 8.41
N GLY A 88 3.95 14.68 7.74
CA GLY A 88 3.42 14.83 6.38
C GLY A 88 2.05 15.48 6.33
N ASN A 89 1.66 15.95 5.15
CA ASN A 89 0.34 16.57 4.90
C ASN A 89 -0.83 15.62 5.14
N ASP A 90 -0.56 14.31 5.15
CA ASP A 90 -1.52 13.24 5.46
C ASP A 90 -1.57 12.85 6.94
N GLY A 91 -0.91 13.61 7.82
CA GLY A 91 -0.92 13.40 9.26
C GLY A 91 -0.03 12.27 9.75
N ARG A 92 0.76 11.64 8.88
CA ARG A 92 1.72 10.58 9.24
C ARG A 92 3.09 11.16 9.54
N TYR A 93 3.76 10.60 10.55
CA TYR A 93 5.15 10.90 10.86
C TYR A 93 6.08 9.97 10.12
N ARG A 94 7.06 10.53 9.40
CA ARG A 94 8.07 9.81 8.62
C ARG A 94 9.49 10.15 9.05
N ARG A 95 10.39 9.18 9.00
CA ARG A 95 11.85 9.36 9.11
C ARG A 95 12.56 8.29 8.28
N GLY A 96 13.81 8.52 7.91
CA GLY A 96 14.57 7.66 7.00
C GLY A 96 14.36 8.03 5.54
N LYS A 97 14.61 7.08 4.64
CA LYS A 97 14.64 7.33 3.20
C LYS A 97 13.84 6.30 2.41
N VAL A 98 13.31 6.73 1.28
CA VAL A 98 12.76 5.87 0.23
C VAL A 98 13.65 6.06 -0.99
N VAL A 99 14.35 5.00 -1.40
CA VAL A 99 15.28 5.02 -2.53
C VAL A 99 14.65 4.28 -3.70
N MET A 100 14.56 4.92 -4.85
CA MET A 100 14.04 4.36 -6.09
C MET A 100 15.17 4.24 -7.11
N ASN A 101 15.36 3.05 -7.66
CA ASN A 101 16.16 2.81 -8.85
C ASN A 101 15.22 2.56 -10.03
N THR A 102 15.22 3.44 -11.03
CA THR A 102 14.28 3.39 -12.15
C THR A 102 14.99 3.27 -13.51
N THR A 103 14.41 2.48 -14.42
CA THR A 103 14.92 2.29 -15.79
C THR A 103 14.31 3.25 -16.82
N GLY A 104 13.29 4.03 -16.43
CA GLY A 104 12.56 5.00 -17.25
C GLY A 104 11.66 5.88 -16.38
N TRP A 105 10.81 6.72 -16.98
CA TRP A 105 9.82 7.48 -16.21
C TRP A 105 8.57 6.65 -15.90
N TYR A 106 7.82 7.05 -14.87
CA TYR A 106 6.73 6.27 -14.28
C TYR A 106 5.67 5.80 -15.30
N ARG A 107 5.38 6.66 -16.28
CA ARG A 107 4.36 6.40 -17.32
C ARG A 107 4.93 5.74 -18.59
N ASP A 108 6.25 5.60 -18.71
CA ASP A 108 6.87 4.96 -19.86
C ASP A 108 6.69 3.44 -19.82
N SER A 109 6.21 2.87 -20.93
CA SER A 109 6.02 1.43 -21.08
C SER A 109 7.33 0.67 -20.91
N GLY A 110 7.30 -0.39 -20.10
CA GLY A 110 8.47 -1.21 -19.79
C GLY A 110 9.36 -0.66 -18.68
N THR A 111 9.04 0.50 -18.11
CA THR A 111 9.78 1.03 -16.95
C THR A 111 9.66 0.09 -15.77
N VAL A 112 10.82 -0.22 -15.16
CA VAL A 112 10.92 -0.93 -13.88
C VAL A 112 11.45 0.03 -12.83
N ILE A 113 10.73 0.15 -11.73
CA ILE A 113 11.10 0.94 -10.56
C ILE A 113 11.27 -0.02 -9.39
N THR A 114 12.48 -0.12 -8.87
CA THR A 114 12.77 -0.84 -7.63
C THR A 114 12.89 0.15 -6.49
N VAL A 115 12.03 0.01 -5.49
CA VAL A 115 11.94 0.86 -4.30
C VAL A 115 12.49 0.11 -3.09
N THR A 116 13.43 0.72 -2.39
CA THR A 116 14.06 0.19 -1.18
C THR A 116 13.96 1.24 -0.06
N PRO A 117 13.23 0.96 1.02
CA PRO A 117 13.25 1.80 2.21
C PRO A 117 14.59 1.65 2.97
N GLU A 118 15.21 2.75 3.37
CA GLU A 118 16.45 2.77 4.15
C GLU A 118 16.22 3.48 5.49
N ASN A 119 16.32 2.75 6.60
CA ASN A 119 16.00 3.26 7.94
C ASN A 119 14.63 3.97 7.98
N TYR A 120 13.68 3.50 7.19
CA TYR A 120 12.40 4.18 6.95
C TYR A 120 11.35 3.77 7.98
N TYR A 121 10.74 4.76 8.63
CA TYR A 121 9.68 4.54 9.61
C TYR A 121 8.46 5.38 9.27
N VAL A 122 7.28 4.79 9.50
CA VAL A 122 5.98 5.47 9.39
C VAL A 122 5.22 5.24 10.69
N ASN A 123 4.94 6.33 11.43
CA ASN A 123 4.33 6.27 12.77
C ASN A 123 5.00 5.22 13.67
N ASP A 124 6.34 5.27 13.72
CA ASP A 124 7.21 4.35 14.46
C ASP A 124 7.27 2.89 13.99
N ASN A 125 6.49 2.50 12.97
CA ASN A 125 6.65 1.20 12.33
C ASN A 125 7.86 1.23 11.39
N PHE A 126 8.80 0.31 11.60
CA PHE A 126 9.99 0.20 10.76
C PHE A 126 9.69 -0.65 9.54
N VAL A 127 9.86 -0.08 8.35
CA VAL A 127 9.54 -0.74 7.07
C VAL A 127 10.83 -1.16 6.39
N GLN A 128 10.92 -2.43 6.01
CA GLN A 128 12.09 -3.00 5.36
C GLN A 128 11.69 -3.92 4.20
N GLY A 129 12.57 -4.07 3.22
CA GLY A 129 12.38 -4.96 2.07
C GLY A 129 12.45 -4.21 0.75
N THR A 130 11.80 -4.77 -0.26
CA THR A 130 11.82 -4.23 -1.63
C THR A 130 10.42 -4.24 -2.19
N LYS A 131 10.06 -3.14 -2.87
CA LYS A 131 8.86 -3.03 -3.69
C LYS A 131 9.26 -2.75 -5.14
N THR A 132 8.83 -3.57 -6.07
CA THR A 132 9.10 -3.40 -7.51
C THR A 132 7.80 -3.05 -8.22
N LEU A 133 7.84 -2.03 -9.07
CA LEU A 133 6.75 -1.65 -9.97
C LEU A 133 7.27 -1.85 -11.40
N THR A 134 6.49 -2.52 -12.24
CA THR A 134 6.75 -2.63 -13.67
C THR A 134 5.57 -2.05 -14.42
N ASN A 135 5.80 -1.01 -15.21
CA ASN A 135 4.83 -0.50 -16.16
C ASN A 135 4.76 -1.48 -17.34
N ASN A 136 3.63 -2.17 -17.50
CA ASN A 136 3.45 -3.16 -18.57
C ASN A 136 2.97 -2.50 -19.89
N GLY A 137 2.80 -1.18 -19.92
CA GLY A 137 2.17 -0.45 -21.00
C GLY A 137 0.66 -0.56 -21.00
N HIS A 138 0.04 -0.07 -22.08
CA HIS A 138 -1.40 -0.12 -22.28
C HIS A 138 -1.86 -1.54 -22.64
N ASN A 139 -2.95 -1.98 -22.00
CA ASN A 139 -3.61 -3.23 -22.33
C ASN A 139 -4.50 -3.08 -23.59
N THR A 140 -5.24 -4.14 -23.94
CA THR A 140 -6.14 -4.14 -25.11
C THR A 140 -7.29 -3.13 -25.02
N SER A 141 -7.65 -2.71 -23.81
CA SER A 141 -8.67 -1.68 -23.57
C SER A 141 -8.09 -0.26 -23.63
N GLY A 142 -6.78 -0.12 -23.86
CA GLY A 142 -6.10 1.17 -23.86
C GLY A 142 -5.80 1.72 -22.47
N ASN A 143 -5.87 0.90 -21.42
CA ASN A 143 -5.60 1.30 -20.04
C ASN A 143 -4.15 0.96 -19.67
N LEU A 144 -3.45 1.91 -19.03
CA LEU A 144 -2.10 1.66 -18.53
C LEU A 144 -2.13 0.65 -17.39
N THR A 145 -1.23 -0.33 -17.41
CA THR A 145 -1.19 -1.40 -16.40
C THR A 145 0.16 -1.51 -15.72
N TYR A 146 0.13 -1.85 -14.42
CA TYR A 146 1.32 -2.00 -13.59
C TYR A 146 1.31 -3.33 -12.87
N THR A 147 2.45 -4.02 -12.89
CA THR A 147 2.74 -5.15 -12.00
C THR A 147 3.46 -4.63 -10.76
N LEU A 148 2.93 -4.93 -9.58
CA LEU A 148 3.55 -4.55 -8.30
C LEU A 148 3.90 -5.80 -7.52
N GLN A 149 5.15 -5.87 -7.06
CA GLN A 149 5.66 -6.95 -6.21
C GLN A 149 6.28 -6.39 -4.95
N VAL A 150 6.00 -6.99 -3.82
CA VAL A 150 6.60 -6.65 -2.52
C VAL A 150 7.14 -7.92 -1.90
N ASN A 151 8.35 -7.82 -1.36
CA ASN A 151 8.89 -8.74 -0.38
C ASN A 151 9.47 -7.91 0.76
N GLY A 152 8.86 -7.99 1.93
CA GLY A 152 9.31 -7.15 3.02
C GLY A 152 8.76 -7.50 4.39
N THR A 153 9.13 -6.66 5.34
CA THR A 153 8.77 -6.81 6.74
C THR A 153 8.40 -5.45 7.33
N VAL A 154 7.53 -5.49 8.32
CA VAL A 154 7.18 -4.32 9.14
C VAL A 154 7.42 -4.69 10.59
N THR A 155 8.35 -3.99 11.24
CA THR A 155 8.54 -4.12 12.70
C THR A 155 7.69 -3.08 13.41
N THR A 156 6.73 -3.54 14.21
CA THR A 156 5.84 -2.73 15.02
C THR A 156 6.27 -2.80 16.49
N SER A 157 5.54 -2.12 17.39
CA SER A 157 5.74 -2.28 18.85
C SER A 157 5.36 -3.67 19.37
N GLU A 158 4.61 -4.45 18.59
CA GLU A 158 4.07 -5.75 19.00
C GLU A 158 4.87 -6.93 18.42
N GLY A 159 5.64 -6.71 17.34
CA GLY A 159 6.51 -7.71 16.75
C GLY A 159 6.83 -7.44 15.28
N ILE A 160 7.34 -8.45 14.60
CA ILE A 160 7.68 -8.38 13.18
C ILE A 160 6.57 -9.03 12.36
N ILE A 161 6.07 -8.33 11.36
CA ILE A 161 5.14 -8.84 10.35
C ILE A 161 5.97 -9.13 9.10
N TYR A 162 5.88 -10.35 8.58
CA TYR A 162 6.43 -10.71 7.27
C TYR A 162 5.32 -10.59 6.24
N TRP A 163 5.60 -9.95 5.10
CA TRP A 163 4.57 -9.66 4.12
C TRP A 163 5.12 -9.65 2.69
N ASN A 164 4.50 -10.46 1.84
CA ASN A 164 4.72 -10.49 0.41
C ASN A 164 3.42 -10.15 -0.31
N SER A 165 3.52 -9.48 -1.45
CA SER A 165 2.35 -9.14 -2.25
C SER A 165 2.68 -9.13 -3.73
N THR A 166 1.76 -9.63 -4.54
CA THR A 166 1.79 -9.52 -6.00
C THR A 166 0.45 -8.97 -6.48
N ARG A 167 0.45 -7.76 -7.03
CA ARG A 167 -0.75 -7.07 -7.52
C ARG A 167 -0.60 -6.63 -8.98
N GLN A 168 -1.74 -6.48 -9.65
CA GLN A 168 -1.86 -5.73 -10.90
C GLN A 168 -2.73 -4.52 -10.65
N HIS A 169 -2.27 -3.35 -11.08
CA HIS A 169 -3.08 -2.12 -11.09
C HIS A 169 -3.39 -1.76 -12.54
N GLU A 170 -4.66 -1.62 -12.88
CA GLU A 170 -5.12 -1.11 -14.18
C GLU A 170 -5.68 0.29 -13.98
N TRP A 171 -5.12 1.30 -14.66
CA TRP A 171 -5.55 2.69 -14.61
C TRP A 171 -6.70 2.90 -15.60
N ILE A 172 -7.94 2.97 -15.10
CA ILE A 172 -9.15 2.96 -15.92
C ILE A 172 -9.75 4.35 -16.18
N GLU A 173 -9.45 5.35 -15.35
CA GLU A 173 -9.90 6.73 -15.50
C GLU A 173 -8.80 7.70 -15.03
N GLY A 174 -8.67 8.88 -15.64
CA GLY A 174 -7.77 9.97 -15.19
C GLY A 174 -6.38 10.01 -15.84
N GLU A 175 -6.01 9.03 -16.67
CA GLU A 175 -4.65 8.99 -17.27
C GLU A 175 -4.27 10.28 -18.02
N SER A 176 -5.21 10.86 -18.78
CA SER A 176 -4.97 12.07 -19.58
C SER A 176 -4.86 13.36 -18.76
N THR A 177 -5.35 13.38 -17.53
CA THR A 177 -5.43 14.54 -16.65
C THR A 177 -4.22 14.61 -15.72
N VAL A 178 -3.02 14.71 -16.31
CA VAL A 178 -1.71 14.63 -15.60
C VAL A 178 -1.59 15.58 -14.40
N LEU A 179 -2.23 16.75 -14.44
CA LEU A 179 -2.20 17.74 -13.35
C LEU A 179 -3.28 17.54 -12.28
N ASN A 180 -4.21 16.60 -12.48
CA ASN A 180 -5.31 16.31 -11.58
C ASN A 180 -5.35 14.82 -11.18
N PRO A 181 -4.41 14.34 -10.35
CA PRO A 181 -4.40 12.93 -9.93
C PRO A 181 -5.62 12.50 -9.11
N TRP A 182 -6.48 13.45 -8.68
CA TRP A 182 -7.65 13.14 -7.85
C TRP A 182 -8.80 12.48 -8.63
N ASP A 183 -8.80 12.58 -9.96
CA ASP A 183 -9.75 11.88 -10.83
C ASP A 183 -9.30 10.48 -11.25
N ASP A 184 -8.10 10.06 -10.81
CA ASP A 184 -7.57 8.75 -11.13
C ASP A 184 -8.34 7.62 -10.47
N VAL A 185 -8.64 6.58 -11.27
CA VAL A 185 -9.30 5.37 -10.82
C VAL A 185 -8.51 4.15 -11.28
N TYR A 186 -8.28 3.24 -10.34
CA TYR A 186 -7.56 1.99 -10.55
C TYR A 186 -8.43 0.78 -10.22
N LEU A 187 -8.26 -0.29 -11.00
CA LEU A 187 -8.69 -1.64 -10.64
C LEU A 187 -7.48 -2.44 -10.16
N ILE A 188 -7.57 -2.97 -8.94
CA ILE A 188 -6.49 -3.74 -8.31
C ILE A 188 -6.90 -5.20 -8.22
N THR A 189 -6.02 -6.09 -8.69
CA THR A 189 -6.16 -7.55 -8.57
C THR A 189 -4.87 -8.16 -8.00
N GLY A 190 -4.94 -9.43 -7.58
CA GLY A 190 -3.77 -10.20 -7.14
C GLY A 190 -3.93 -10.78 -5.73
N SER A 191 -2.80 -11.07 -5.08
CA SER A 191 -2.76 -11.72 -3.77
C SER A 191 -1.64 -11.16 -2.88
N ALA A 192 -1.70 -11.48 -1.59
CA ALA A 192 -0.64 -11.27 -0.62
C ALA A 192 -0.57 -12.46 0.34
N ASP A 193 0.57 -12.64 0.98
CA ASP A 193 0.82 -13.69 1.96
C ASP A 193 1.80 -13.18 3.02
N GLY A 194 1.84 -13.83 4.18
CA GLY A 194 2.74 -13.42 5.23
C GLY A 194 2.62 -14.21 6.52
N THR A 195 3.39 -13.78 7.51
CA THR A 195 3.37 -14.30 8.88
C THR A 195 3.13 -13.13 9.83
N ASN A 196 2.11 -13.26 10.68
CA ASN A 196 1.71 -12.25 11.64
C ASN A 196 2.69 -12.20 12.84
N VAL A 197 2.55 -11.22 13.75
CA VAL A 197 3.49 -11.09 14.89
C VAL A 197 3.43 -12.25 15.89
N GLN A 198 2.37 -13.06 15.85
CA GLN A 198 2.18 -14.24 16.69
C GLN A 198 2.79 -15.51 16.05
N GLY A 199 3.33 -15.40 14.83
CA GLY A 199 3.92 -16.52 14.09
C GLY A 199 2.90 -17.36 13.32
N GLU A 200 1.69 -16.85 13.09
CA GLU A 200 0.67 -17.52 12.29
C GLU A 200 0.73 -17.01 10.83
N ASP A 201 0.71 -17.94 9.90
CA ASP A 201 0.68 -17.63 8.47
C ASP A 201 -0.72 -17.19 8.03
N PHE A 202 -0.76 -16.34 7.01
CA PHE A 202 -1.99 -15.90 6.38
C PHE A 202 -1.83 -15.67 4.89
N ASP A 203 -2.94 -15.81 4.17
CA ASP A 203 -3.05 -15.55 2.74
C ASP A 203 -4.19 -14.57 2.48
N VAL A 204 -4.05 -13.75 1.44
CA VAL A 204 -5.03 -12.78 0.98
C VAL A 204 -5.22 -12.92 -0.53
N VAL A 205 -6.46 -13.04 -0.96
CA VAL A 205 -6.84 -13.06 -2.38
C VAL A 205 -7.88 -11.99 -2.64
N ILE A 206 -7.67 -11.20 -3.71
CA ILE A 206 -8.72 -10.31 -4.23
C ILE A 206 -9.64 -11.16 -5.12
N ASN A 207 -10.89 -11.33 -4.69
CA ASN A 207 -11.88 -12.16 -5.41
C ASN A 207 -12.51 -11.41 -6.57
N THR A 208 -12.84 -10.13 -6.36
CA THR A 208 -13.33 -9.21 -7.40
C THR A 208 -12.46 -7.95 -7.38
N PRO A 209 -12.05 -7.41 -8.55
CA PRO A 209 -11.10 -6.30 -8.61
C PRO A 209 -11.51 -5.15 -7.68
N LEU A 210 -10.57 -4.69 -6.86
CA LEU A 210 -10.80 -3.57 -5.96
C LEU A 210 -10.77 -2.27 -6.76
N ARG A 211 -11.84 -1.48 -6.71
CA ARG A 211 -11.89 -0.17 -7.36
C ARG A 211 -11.42 0.90 -6.39
N VAL A 212 -10.25 1.46 -6.65
CA VAL A 212 -9.64 2.53 -5.85
C VAL A 212 -9.68 3.82 -6.64
N GLN A 213 -10.27 4.85 -6.07
CA GLN A 213 -10.29 6.19 -6.64
C GLN A 213 -9.41 7.09 -5.77
N VAL A 214 -8.44 7.78 -6.35
CA VAL A 214 -7.47 8.58 -5.59
C VAL A 214 -8.14 9.71 -4.80
N GLY A 215 -9.17 10.33 -5.37
CA GLY A 215 -10.02 11.32 -4.69
C GLY A 215 -10.94 10.76 -3.61
N CYS A 216 -10.98 9.43 -3.41
CA CYS A 216 -11.78 8.79 -2.38
C CYS A 216 -10.88 8.16 -1.32
N ARG A 217 -11.20 8.40 -0.04
CA ARG A 217 -10.47 7.77 1.09
C ARG A 217 -10.68 6.25 1.14
N TRP A 218 -11.80 5.78 0.59
CA TRP A 218 -12.27 4.41 0.76
C TRP A 218 -12.13 3.61 -0.54
N ILE A 219 -11.97 2.30 -0.42
CA ILE A 219 -12.13 1.39 -1.56
C ILE A 219 -13.62 1.43 -1.93
N THR A 220 -13.90 1.72 -3.20
CA THR A 220 -15.28 2.03 -3.63
C THR A 220 -16.05 0.78 -4.08
N ALA A 221 -15.36 -0.28 -4.47
CA ALA A 221 -15.97 -1.54 -4.89
C ALA A 221 -14.98 -2.70 -4.86
N GLY A 222 -15.50 -3.91 -4.92
CA GLY A 222 -14.72 -5.15 -5.02
C GLY A 222 -14.66 -5.90 -3.70
N SER A 223 -13.97 -7.04 -3.70
CA SER A 223 -13.93 -7.90 -2.52
C SER A 223 -12.62 -8.67 -2.41
N MET A 224 -12.27 -9.01 -1.18
CA MET A 224 -11.09 -9.81 -0.85
C MET A 224 -11.40 -10.80 0.26
N THR A 225 -10.63 -11.88 0.31
CA THR A 225 -10.68 -12.88 1.38
C THR A 225 -9.29 -13.01 1.98
N LEU A 226 -9.24 -13.04 3.31
CA LEU A 226 -8.08 -13.40 4.11
C LEU A 226 -8.34 -14.74 4.78
N THR A 227 -7.36 -15.64 4.72
CA THR A 227 -7.37 -16.93 5.41
C THR A 227 -6.16 -17.05 6.33
N SER A 228 -6.35 -17.57 7.54
CA SER A 228 -5.28 -17.85 8.50
C SER A 228 -5.66 -19.08 9.31
N GLY A 229 -4.99 -20.20 9.06
CA GLY A 229 -5.43 -21.51 9.58
C GLY A 229 -6.87 -21.84 9.16
N ASP A 230 -7.72 -22.18 10.13
CA ASP A 230 -9.15 -22.48 9.90
C ASP A 230 -10.04 -21.22 9.87
N PHE A 231 -9.45 -20.03 10.02
CA PHE A 231 -10.17 -18.78 10.11
C PHE A 231 -10.21 -18.06 8.76
N THR A 232 -11.40 -17.58 8.37
CA THR A 232 -11.62 -16.88 7.10
C THR A 232 -12.39 -15.57 7.33
N ILE A 233 -11.85 -14.48 6.80
CA ILE A 233 -12.52 -13.18 6.71
C ILE A 233 -12.67 -12.81 5.24
N SER A 234 -13.89 -12.49 4.81
CA SER A 234 -14.13 -11.84 3.53
C SER A 234 -14.62 -10.41 3.75
N VAL A 235 -14.17 -9.49 2.92
CA VAL A 235 -14.58 -8.08 2.92
C VAL A 235 -15.12 -7.73 1.54
N ASP A 236 -16.32 -7.16 1.49
CA ASP A 236 -16.95 -6.60 0.30
C ASP A 236 -17.12 -5.09 0.49
N TYR A 237 -16.53 -4.31 -0.41
CA TYR A 237 -16.51 -2.84 -0.38
C TYR A 237 -17.68 -2.22 -1.17
N GLY A 238 -18.65 -3.03 -1.59
CA GLY A 238 -19.83 -2.54 -2.30
C GLY A 238 -19.60 -2.35 -3.80
N SER A 239 -20.32 -1.39 -4.37
CA SER A 239 -20.57 -1.31 -5.81
C SER A 239 -20.20 0.03 -6.48
N GLY A 240 -19.45 0.89 -5.80
CA GLY A 240 -18.86 2.09 -6.40
C GLY A 240 -19.08 3.40 -5.64
N ALA A 241 -19.79 3.38 -4.52
CA ALA A 241 -20.00 4.57 -3.70
C ALA A 241 -18.71 4.96 -2.95
N CYS A 242 -18.42 6.26 -2.87
CA CYS A 242 -17.34 6.75 -2.03
C CYS A 242 -17.86 6.98 -0.61
N ASP A 243 -18.08 5.90 0.12
CA ASP A 243 -18.48 5.90 1.52
C ASP A 243 -17.61 4.93 2.33
N ALA A 244 -17.80 4.97 3.64
CA ALA A 244 -17.03 4.15 4.57
C ALA A 244 -17.67 2.76 4.78
N ASP A 245 -18.71 2.41 4.05
CA ASP A 245 -19.48 1.20 4.34
C ASP A 245 -18.81 -0.02 3.71
N ALA A 246 -18.75 -1.12 4.47
CA ALA A 246 -18.29 -2.40 3.96
C ALA A 246 -19.05 -3.55 4.65
N VAL A 247 -19.07 -4.69 3.98
CA VAL A 247 -19.66 -5.93 4.51
C VAL A 247 -18.55 -6.91 4.80
N VAL A 248 -18.38 -7.28 6.08
CA VAL A 248 -17.39 -8.25 6.53
C VAL A 248 -18.08 -9.55 6.88
N THR A 249 -17.61 -10.66 6.32
CA THR A 249 -18.07 -12.00 6.67
C THR A 249 -16.95 -12.76 7.37
N ILE A 250 -17.20 -13.18 8.62
CA ILE A 250 -16.25 -13.91 9.47
C ILE A 250 -16.82 -15.29 9.75
N ASN A 251 -16.15 -16.34 9.25
CA ASN A 251 -16.58 -17.74 9.40
C ASN A 251 -18.08 -17.94 9.07
N GLY A 252 -18.57 -17.29 8.00
CA GLY A 252 -19.96 -17.37 7.54
C GLY A 252 -20.95 -16.42 8.22
N ASN A 253 -20.54 -15.65 9.23
CA ASN A 253 -21.39 -14.61 9.84
C ASN A 253 -21.09 -13.24 9.24
N THR A 254 -22.13 -12.53 8.80
CA THR A 254 -21.99 -11.25 8.10
C THR A 254 -22.26 -10.05 9.02
N TYR A 255 -21.42 -9.03 8.89
CA TYR A 255 -21.46 -7.79 9.65
C TYR A 255 -21.35 -6.60 8.71
N ASN A 256 -22.28 -5.66 8.82
CA ASN A 256 -22.14 -4.35 8.16
C ASN A 256 -21.28 -3.47 9.06
N ILE A 257 -20.21 -2.91 8.51
CA ILE A 257 -19.27 -2.08 9.23
C ILE A 257 -19.13 -0.71 8.58
N VAL A 258 -18.64 0.24 9.37
CA VAL A 258 -18.18 1.54 8.91
C VAL A 258 -16.68 1.59 9.14
N MET A 259 -15.91 1.74 8.06
CA MET A 259 -14.46 1.87 8.06
C MET A 259 -14.03 3.20 8.70
N MET A 260 -12.86 3.22 9.32
CA MET A 260 -12.31 4.36 10.08
C MET A 260 -10.89 4.70 9.64
#